data_AF-A0A2H8TFX7-F1
#
_entry.id   AF-A0A2H8TFX7-F1
#
_cell.length_a   1.000
_cell.length_b   1.000
_cell.length_c   1.000
_cell.angle_alpha   90.00
_cell.angle_beta   90.00
_cell.angle_gamma   90.00
#
_symmetry.space_group_name_H-M   'P 1'
#
loop_
_entity.id
_entity.type
_entity.pdbx_description
1 polymer ?
#
loop_
_entity_poly.entity_id
_entity_poly.type
_entity_poly.pdbx_seq_one_letter_code
_entity_poly.pdbx_strand_id
1 'polypeptide(L)'
;MLSNQQNLNSEDQDSITSGNNNSFMQSTFNYKFNNVPFYEVIEDIIKPTLLKSSGKCTLENSPSGLMECAFNHTMSNEQATLISLNRDFTKKTADFVYQYQIRICQSEVGRSEVTDYLPLGLHIRIENETCSLPPIARYIQSGTEYRRVGRPINCTQHLKLSPLVSNSIIVNWIPDEKNYAFAMFIVKELNANTLIKKTSRKRSKEFRRDN
;
A
#
# COMPACT_ATOMS: atom_id res chain seq x y z
N MET A 1 -67.73 -32.88 18.77
CA MET A 1 -68.01 -31.89 17.70
C MET A 1 -66.73 -31.63 16.94
N LEU A 2 -66.80 -31.78 15.61
CA LEU A 2 -66.07 -31.04 14.57
C LEU A 2 -64.55 -30.80 14.72
N SER A 3 -63.79 -31.62 13.98
CA SER A 3 -62.82 -31.27 12.92
C SER A 3 -62.15 -29.89 12.90
N ASN A 4 -60.81 -29.85 12.84
CA ASN A 4 -60.00 -29.50 11.64
C ASN A 4 -58.50 -29.49 12.02
N GLN A 5 -57.66 -30.42 11.54
CA GLN A 5 -57.02 -30.50 10.21
C GLN A 5 -56.00 -29.39 9.90
N GLN A 6 -54.71 -29.75 9.88
CA GLN A 6 -53.80 -29.79 8.69
C GLN A 6 -52.32 -29.52 9.06
N ASN A 7 -51.49 -30.56 8.90
CA ASN A 7 -50.41 -30.72 7.89
C ASN A 7 -49.06 -30.08 8.26
N LEU A 8 -48.04 -30.90 8.56
CA LEU A 8 -47.06 -31.51 7.63
C LEU A 8 -45.99 -30.51 7.20
N ASN A 9 -44.75 -30.68 7.67
CA ASN A 9 -43.68 -31.19 6.81
C ASN A 9 -42.37 -31.39 7.59
N SER A 10 -41.76 -32.52 7.28
CA SER A 10 -40.38 -32.94 7.50
C SER A 10 -39.37 -31.94 6.92
N GLU A 11 -38.23 -31.75 7.57
CA GLU A 11 -36.95 -31.45 6.89
C GLU A 11 -35.77 -31.65 7.86
N ASP A 12 -35.01 -32.72 7.57
CA ASP A 12 -33.55 -32.81 7.45
C ASP A 12 -32.62 -32.40 8.61
N GLN A 13 -31.98 -33.44 9.15
CA GLN A 13 -30.67 -33.39 9.76
C GLN A 13 -29.63 -32.99 8.71
N ASP A 14 -28.89 -31.91 8.95
CA ASP A 14 -27.58 -31.77 8.33
C ASP A 14 -26.48 -31.31 9.30
N SER A 15 -25.65 -32.29 9.60
CA SER A 15 -24.20 -32.28 9.81
C SER A 15 -23.50 -30.93 10.12
N ILE A 16 -22.97 -30.91 11.33
CA ILE A 16 -21.92 -30.00 11.81
C ILE A 16 -20.68 -30.12 10.91
N THR A 17 -20.31 -29.05 10.23
CA THR A 17 -18.93 -28.83 9.78
C THR A 17 -18.47 -27.43 10.18
N SER A 18 -17.65 -27.36 11.23
CA SER A 18 -17.00 -26.12 11.68
C SER A 18 -15.91 -25.69 10.70
N GLY A 19 -16.31 -24.96 9.66
CA GLY A 19 -15.40 -24.26 8.76
C GLY A 19 -14.93 -22.95 9.40
N ASN A 20 -13.86 -23.01 10.17
CA ASN A 20 -13.23 -21.88 10.82
C ASN A 20 -12.43 -21.06 9.79
N ASN A 21 -13.10 -20.19 9.03
CA ASN A 21 -12.47 -19.29 8.07
C ASN A 21 -12.49 -17.86 8.61
N ASN A 22 -11.45 -17.50 9.37
CA ASN A 22 -11.12 -16.10 9.64
C ASN A 22 -10.63 -15.45 8.33
N SER A 23 -11.55 -15.08 7.44
CA SER A 23 -11.25 -14.11 6.39
C SER A 23 -11.21 -12.73 7.05
N PHE A 24 -9.99 -12.20 7.23
CA PHE A 24 -9.78 -10.80 7.53
C PHE A 24 -10.46 -9.97 6.43
N MET A 25 -11.67 -9.48 6.69
CA MET A 25 -12.27 -8.42 5.89
C MET A 25 -11.45 -7.14 6.14
N GLN A 26 -10.34 -7.02 5.41
CA GLN A 26 -9.69 -5.73 5.19
C GLN A 26 -10.70 -4.86 4.47
N SER A 27 -11.21 -3.85 5.16
CA SER A 27 -12.09 -2.83 4.60
C SER A 27 -11.29 -2.11 3.52
N THR A 28 -11.52 -2.47 2.26
CA THR A 28 -10.86 -1.86 1.11
C THR A 28 -11.55 -0.53 0.80
N PHE A 29 -10.78 0.53 0.65
CA PHE A 29 -11.28 1.86 0.30
C PHE A 29 -11.01 2.14 -1.17
N ASN A 30 -11.94 2.81 -1.86
CA ASN A 30 -11.72 3.28 -3.23
C ASN A 30 -10.96 4.61 -3.24
N TYR A 31 -9.75 4.61 -2.67
CA TYR A 31 -8.87 5.78 -2.69
C TYR A 31 -8.01 5.78 -3.94
N LYS A 32 -8.02 6.90 -4.66
CA LYS A 32 -7.15 7.14 -5.80
C LYS A 32 -6.02 8.06 -5.36
N PHE A 33 -4.80 7.54 -5.33
CA PHE A 33 -3.64 8.34 -4.99
C PHE A 33 -3.30 9.33 -6.10
N ASN A 34 -2.91 10.54 -5.71
CA ASN A 34 -2.44 11.56 -6.63
C ASN A 34 -1.23 11.08 -7.43
N ASN A 35 -1.18 11.47 -8.71
CA ASN A 35 -0.11 11.08 -9.60
C ASN A 35 1.22 11.71 -9.16
N VAL A 36 2.30 10.92 -9.22
CA VAL A 36 3.65 11.38 -8.91
C VAL A 36 4.38 11.58 -10.24
N PRO A 37 4.82 12.80 -10.60
CA PRO A 37 5.27 13.12 -11.96
C PRO A 37 6.37 12.19 -12.52
N PHE A 38 7.21 11.59 -11.68
CA PHE A 38 8.33 10.74 -12.08
C PHE A 38 8.02 9.25 -12.06
N TYR A 39 6.80 8.85 -11.75
CA TYR A 39 6.41 7.45 -11.65
C TYR A 39 5.13 7.20 -12.45
N GLU A 40 5.13 6.09 -13.17
CA GLU A 40 3.93 5.58 -13.84
C GLU A 40 3.49 4.31 -13.11
N VAL A 41 2.25 4.28 -12.61
CA VAL A 41 1.69 3.09 -11.96
C VAL A 41 1.42 2.04 -13.02
N ILE A 42 2.01 0.86 -12.85
CA ILE A 42 1.86 -0.29 -13.75
C ILE A 42 0.82 -1.25 -13.18
N GLU A 43 0.88 -1.52 -11.87
CA GLU A 43 0.02 -2.49 -11.22
C GLU A 43 -0.26 -2.12 -9.76
N ASP A 44 -1.50 -2.34 -9.31
CA ASP A 44 -1.92 -2.24 -7.91
C ASP A 44 -1.69 -3.58 -7.22
N ILE A 45 -0.73 -3.64 -6.30
CA ILE A 45 -0.34 -4.88 -5.62
C ILE A 45 -1.17 -5.07 -4.35
N ILE A 46 -1.22 -4.03 -3.53
CA ILE A 46 -2.08 -3.97 -2.34
C ILE A 46 -2.97 -2.75 -2.51
N LYS A 47 -4.27 -3.00 -2.67
CA LYS A 47 -5.28 -1.94 -2.72
C LYS A 47 -5.26 -1.12 -1.42
N PRO A 48 -5.70 0.16 -1.45
CA PRO A 48 -5.75 0.99 -0.27
C PRO A 48 -6.51 0.30 0.87
N THR A 49 -5.78 -0.02 1.93
CA THR A 49 -6.24 -0.86 3.02
C THR A 49 -5.95 -0.18 4.35
N LEU A 50 -6.97 -0.09 5.20
CA LEU A 50 -6.84 0.59 6.48
C LEU A 50 -5.83 -0.11 7.39
N LEU A 51 -4.92 0.67 7.96
CA LEU A 51 -4.02 0.24 9.02
C LEU A 51 -4.83 0.02 10.28
N LYS A 52 -5.06 -1.26 10.62
CA LYS A 52 -5.73 -1.69 11.85
C LYS A 52 -4.67 -2.23 12.82
N SER A 53 -4.77 -1.85 14.08
CA SER A 53 -3.88 -2.36 15.13
C SER A 53 -4.09 -3.86 15.33
N SER A 54 -3.03 -4.64 15.23
CA SER A 54 -3.00 -6.06 15.61
C SER A 54 -2.92 -6.27 17.13
N GLY A 55 -2.76 -5.19 17.92
CA GLY A 55 -2.65 -5.22 19.39
C GLY A 55 -1.32 -5.76 19.94
N LYS A 56 -0.43 -6.29 19.10
CA LYS A 56 0.91 -6.77 19.48
C LYS A 56 1.95 -6.07 18.61
N CYS A 57 2.89 -5.36 19.23
CA CYS A 57 4.05 -4.78 18.54
C CYS A 57 5.23 -5.75 18.63
N THR A 58 5.79 -6.15 17.50
CA THR A 58 6.94 -7.06 17.40
C THR A 58 8.27 -6.34 17.21
N LEU A 59 8.29 -5.01 17.32
CA LEU A 59 9.50 -4.20 17.18
C LEU A 59 10.33 -4.25 18.47
N GLU A 60 11.58 -4.72 18.35
CA GLU A 60 12.51 -4.75 19.48
C GLU A 60 12.88 -3.33 19.93
N ASN A 61 12.93 -3.09 21.26
CA ASN A 61 13.16 -1.76 21.85
C ASN A 61 12.15 -0.68 21.40
N SER A 62 10.93 -1.09 21.05
CA SER A 62 9.85 -0.17 20.69
C SER A 62 9.54 0.81 21.82
N PRO A 63 9.30 2.10 21.51
CA PRO A 63 8.55 2.98 22.40
C PRO A 63 7.23 2.30 22.78
N SER A 64 6.85 2.36 24.06
CA SER A 64 5.55 1.88 24.51
C SER A 64 4.43 2.57 23.73
N GLY A 65 3.49 1.79 23.18
CA GLY A 65 2.31 2.32 22.49
C GLY A 65 2.35 2.35 20.96
N LEU A 66 3.36 1.79 20.29
CA LEU A 66 3.29 1.60 18.82
C LEU A 66 2.22 0.58 18.44
N MET A 67 1.44 0.92 17.41
CA MET A 67 0.57 -0.02 16.70
C MET A 67 1.34 -0.79 15.64
N GLU A 68 0.81 -1.95 15.25
CA GLU A 68 1.38 -2.81 14.25
C GLU A 68 0.29 -3.34 13.30
N CYS A 69 0.63 -3.42 12.01
CA CYS A 69 -0.20 -4.06 11.00
C CYS A 69 0.73 -4.80 10.03
N ALA A 70 0.38 -6.04 9.69
CA ALA A 70 1.16 -6.88 8.81
C ALA A 70 0.43 -7.11 7.48
N PHE A 71 1.19 -7.09 6.39
CA PHE A 71 0.77 -7.43 5.04
C PHE A 71 1.69 -8.51 4.50
N ASN A 72 1.16 -9.42 3.71
CA ASN A 72 1.96 -10.42 3.01
C ASN A 72 1.80 -10.22 1.50
N HIS A 73 2.92 -10.29 0.78
CA HIS A 73 2.93 -10.20 -0.68
C HIS A 73 3.73 -11.33 -1.29
N THR A 74 3.11 -12.09 -2.19
CA THR A 74 3.78 -13.11 -3.01
C THR A 74 3.74 -12.66 -4.46
N MET A 75 4.91 -12.61 -5.10
CA MET A 75 5.02 -12.10 -6.47
C MET A 75 4.53 -13.13 -7.48
N SER A 76 3.96 -12.66 -8.60
CA SER A 76 3.81 -13.51 -9.77
C SER A 76 5.15 -13.72 -10.49
N ASN A 77 5.24 -14.77 -11.32
CA ASN A 77 6.41 -14.97 -12.19
C ASN A 77 6.67 -13.73 -13.07
N GLU A 78 5.61 -13.14 -13.62
CA GLU A 78 5.71 -11.96 -14.48
C GLU A 78 6.26 -10.76 -13.74
N GLN A 79 5.81 -10.50 -12.51
CA GLN A 79 6.30 -9.40 -11.67
C GLN A 79 7.79 -9.58 -11.32
N ALA A 80 8.18 -10.80 -10.90
CA ALA A 80 9.56 -11.11 -10.55
C ALA A 80 10.49 -10.96 -11.76
N THR A 81 10.09 -11.45 -12.93
CA THR A 81 10.82 -11.29 -14.19
C THR A 81 10.89 -9.83 -14.62
N LEU A 82 9.78 -9.09 -14.56
CA LEU A 82 9.71 -7.68 -14.95
C LEU A 82 10.72 -6.84 -14.19
N ILE A 83 10.78 -7.01 -12.86
CA ILE A 83 11.67 -6.22 -12.01
C ILE A 83 13.13 -6.67 -12.20
N SER A 84 13.37 -7.99 -12.18
CA SER A 84 14.73 -8.53 -12.24
C SER A 84 15.44 -8.24 -13.58
N LEU A 85 14.71 -8.31 -14.70
CA LEU A 85 15.30 -8.09 -16.03
C LEU A 85 15.48 -6.60 -16.39
N ASN A 86 14.80 -5.68 -15.71
CA ASN A 86 14.85 -4.25 -15.98
C ASN A 86 15.69 -3.50 -14.94
N ARG A 87 16.83 -4.08 -14.57
CA ARG A 87 17.82 -3.43 -13.72
C ARG A 87 18.62 -2.42 -14.54
N ASP A 88 18.68 -1.18 -14.06
CA ASP A 88 19.45 -0.12 -14.68
C ASP A 88 20.88 -0.13 -14.14
N PHE A 89 21.80 -0.71 -14.93
CA PHE A 89 23.23 -0.73 -14.61
C PHE A 89 23.94 0.59 -14.93
N THR A 90 23.26 1.56 -15.54
CA THR A 90 23.87 2.85 -15.91
C THR A 90 23.97 3.81 -14.72
N LYS A 91 23.17 3.59 -13.67
CA LYS A 91 23.23 4.34 -12.42
C LYS A 91 24.30 3.75 -11.50
N LYS A 92 25.00 4.61 -10.73
CA LYS A 92 26.02 4.19 -9.75
C LYS A 92 25.46 3.29 -8.65
N THR A 93 24.16 3.45 -8.35
CA THR A 93 23.36 2.50 -7.58
C THR A 93 22.63 1.63 -8.58
N ALA A 94 22.69 0.32 -8.41
CA ALA A 94 22.02 -0.61 -9.30
C ALA A 94 20.50 -0.57 -9.04
N ASP A 95 19.87 0.47 -9.57
CA ASP A 95 18.47 0.80 -9.38
C ASP A 95 17.60 -0.01 -10.35
N PHE A 96 16.36 -0.28 -9.94
CA PHE A 96 15.40 -0.96 -10.79
C PHE A 96 14.55 0.07 -11.53
N VAL A 97 14.35 -0.11 -12.84
CA VAL A 97 13.45 0.76 -13.62
C VAL A 97 12.00 0.57 -13.16
N TYR A 98 11.63 -0.67 -12.82
CA TYR A 98 10.35 -1.00 -12.21
C TYR A 98 10.58 -1.27 -10.72
N GLN A 99 9.77 -0.63 -9.87
CA GLN A 99 9.97 -0.61 -8.43
C GLN A 99 8.68 -0.95 -7.71
N TYR A 100 8.78 -1.70 -6.61
CA TYR A 100 7.75 -1.72 -5.60
C TYR A 100 7.78 -0.43 -4.80
N GLN A 101 6.63 0.22 -4.76
CA GLN A 101 6.43 1.51 -4.12
C GLN A 101 5.29 1.42 -3.11
N ILE A 102 5.61 1.69 -1.85
CA ILE A 102 4.63 1.82 -0.77
C ILE A 102 4.15 3.27 -0.72
N ARG A 103 2.84 3.45 -0.56
CA ARG A 103 2.20 4.74 -0.32
C ARG A 103 1.25 4.61 0.86
N ILE A 104 1.26 5.62 1.72
CA ILE A 104 0.36 5.71 2.87
C ILE A 104 -0.36 7.04 2.77
N CYS A 105 -1.65 7.07 3.07
CA CYS A 105 -2.44 8.29 3.13
C CYS A 105 -3.25 8.34 4.42
N GLN A 106 -3.70 9.55 4.77
CA GLN A 106 -4.71 9.74 5.79
C GLN A 106 -6.08 9.40 5.18
N SER A 107 -6.83 8.55 5.87
CA SER A 107 -8.19 8.16 5.51
C SER A 107 -9.16 9.20 6.07
N GLU A 108 -9.85 9.89 5.17
CA GLU A 108 -10.90 10.87 5.48
C GLU A 108 -12.21 10.43 4.81
N VAL A 109 -13.33 10.56 5.52
CA VAL A 109 -14.65 10.20 5.00
C VAL A 109 -15.03 11.18 3.88
N GLY A 110 -15.51 10.66 2.75
CA GLY A 110 -15.99 11.48 1.62
C GLY A 110 -14.93 11.93 0.63
N ARG A 111 -13.66 11.54 0.83
CA ARG A 111 -12.56 11.90 -0.08
C ARG A 111 -12.18 10.75 -0.99
N SER A 112 -12.26 10.92 -2.31
CA SER A 112 -11.86 9.88 -3.27
C SER A 112 -10.40 10.02 -3.71
N GLU A 113 -9.88 11.26 -3.77
CA GLU A 113 -8.50 11.55 -4.18
C GLU A 113 -7.62 11.88 -2.97
N VAL A 114 -6.52 11.13 -2.81
CA VAL A 114 -5.66 11.19 -1.63
C VAL A 114 -4.22 11.51 -1.98
N THR A 115 -3.55 12.22 -1.08
CA THR A 115 -2.11 12.51 -1.15
C THR A 115 -1.34 11.64 -0.18
N ASP A 116 -0.06 11.42 -0.45
CA ASP A 116 0.82 10.73 0.49
C ASP A 116 0.88 11.48 1.83
N TYR A 117 0.67 10.74 2.91
CA TYR A 117 0.68 11.25 4.27
C TYR A 117 1.16 10.14 5.21
N LEU A 118 2.30 10.37 5.86
CA LEU A 118 2.94 9.37 6.72
C LEU A 118 2.54 9.58 8.19
N PRO A 119 2.18 8.51 8.93
CA PRO A 119 1.88 8.60 10.34
C PRO A 119 3.14 8.91 11.16
N LEU A 120 2.96 9.35 12.41
CA LEU A 120 4.06 9.62 13.33
C LEU A 120 4.72 8.32 13.78
N GLY A 121 6.03 8.36 14.02
CA GLY A 121 6.80 7.18 14.42
C GLY A 121 6.72 6.01 13.43
N LEU A 122 6.45 6.29 12.15
CA LEU A 122 6.38 5.27 11.10
C LEU A 122 7.69 4.47 11.05
N HIS A 123 7.57 3.15 11.13
CA HIS A 123 8.61 2.18 10.78
C HIS A 123 7.99 1.15 9.84
N ILE A 124 8.73 0.79 8.79
CA ILE A 124 8.32 -0.28 7.86
C ILE A 124 9.43 -1.30 7.85
N ARG A 125 9.10 -2.54 8.18
CA ARG A 125 10.00 -3.69 8.11
C ARG A 125 9.52 -4.63 7.02
N ILE A 126 10.44 -5.09 6.20
CA ILE A 126 10.18 -6.14 5.23
C ILE A 126 11.09 -7.28 5.60
N GLU A 127 10.48 -8.43 5.89
CA GLU A 127 11.16 -9.55 6.53
C GLU A 127 11.80 -9.10 7.86
N ASN A 128 13.13 -9.04 7.91
CA ASN A 128 13.92 -8.64 9.07
C ASN A 128 14.66 -7.31 8.85
N GLU A 129 14.48 -6.67 7.69
CA GLU A 129 15.15 -5.41 7.34
C GLU A 129 14.20 -4.22 7.46
N THR A 130 14.72 -3.10 7.99
CA THR A 130 13.97 -1.85 8.06
C THR A 130 14.13 -1.08 6.75
N CYS A 131 13.01 -0.69 6.14
CA CYS A 131 12.99 0.13 4.93
C CYS A 131 13.51 1.53 5.21
N SER A 132 14.28 2.07 4.25
CA SER A 132 14.71 3.47 4.29
C SER A 132 13.53 4.41 4.06
N LEU A 133 13.26 5.28 5.03
CA LEU A 133 12.14 6.24 4.98
C LEU A 133 12.57 7.64 4.50
N PRO A 134 11.67 8.41 3.85
CA PRO A 134 11.95 9.78 3.43
C PRO A 134 12.43 10.66 4.60
N PRO A 135 13.33 11.63 4.34
CA PRO A 135 13.88 12.47 5.39
C PRO A 135 12.78 13.29 6.10
N ILE A 136 13.00 13.56 7.39
CA ILE A 136 12.16 14.46 8.17
C ILE A 136 12.36 15.89 7.65
N ALA A 137 11.27 16.65 7.50
CA ALA A 137 11.36 18.05 7.08
C ALA A 137 12.09 18.86 8.17
N ARG A 138 13.13 19.62 7.79
CA ARG A 138 13.92 20.44 8.73
C ARG A 138 13.24 21.75 9.13
N TYR A 139 12.17 22.16 8.45
CA TYR A 139 11.46 23.41 8.66
C TYR A 139 9.99 23.14 8.95
N ILE A 140 9.63 23.12 10.23
CA ILE A 140 8.26 23.36 10.66
C ILE A 140 8.33 24.50 11.69
N GLN A 141 8.01 25.69 11.22
CA GLN A 141 7.88 26.90 12.04
C GLN A 141 6.78 26.67 13.09
N SER A 142 7.07 26.99 14.35
CA SER A 142 6.11 27.15 15.46
C SER A 142 5.10 26.00 15.71
N GLY A 143 5.44 25.11 16.65
CA GLY A 143 4.44 24.39 17.46
C GLY A 143 3.75 23.16 16.85
N THR A 144 4.10 22.76 15.62
CA THR A 144 3.58 21.53 15.00
C THR A 144 4.62 20.40 15.02
N GLU A 145 4.19 19.18 15.34
CA GLU A 145 5.06 18.01 15.57
C GLU A 145 5.93 17.66 14.36
N TYR A 146 7.18 17.22 14.61
CA TYR A 146 8.14 16.79 13.59
C TYR A 146 7.61 15.60 12.78
N ARG A 147 7.04 15.85 11.59
CA ARG A 147 6.52 14.82 10.68
C ARG A 147 7.40 14.65 9.45
N ARG A 148 7.49 13.41 8.93
CA ARG A 148 8.15 13.12 7.64
C ARG A 148 7.34 13.70 6.49
N VAL A 149 8.02 14.14 5.43
CA VAL A 149 7.34 14.59 4.21
C VAL A 149 6.65 13.38 3.57
N GLY A 150 5.35 13.51 3.27
CA GLY A 150 4.59 12.51 2.54
C GLY A 150 5.18 12.29 1.15
N ARG A 151 5.94 11.21 0.99
CA ARG A 151 6.51 10.78 -0.28
C ARG A 151 6.39 9.26 -0.41
N PRO A 152 6.28 8.74 -1.64
CA PRO A 152 6.31 7.30 -1.85
C PRO A 152 7.63 6.68 -1.39
N ILE A 153 7.57 5.43 -0.93
CA ILE A 153 8.69 4.72 -0.33
C ILE A 153 9.06 3.56 -1.26
N ASN A 154 10.29 3.57 -1.80
CA ASN A 154 10.80 2.44 -2.57
C ASN A 154 11.21 1.31 -1.60
N CYS A 155 10.61 0.14 -1.78
CA CYS A 155 10.92 -1.05 -0.97
C CYS A 155 11.50 -2.22 -1.77
N THR A 156 11.74 -2.03 -3.07
CA THR A 156 12.18 -3.08 -4.01
C THR A 156 13.43 -3.82 -3.54
N GLN A 157 14.38 -3.10 -2.95
CA GLN A 157 15.67 -3.69 -2.52
C GLN A 157 15.54 -4.60 -1.30
N HIS A 158 14.47 -4.48 -0.51
CA HIS A 158 14.24 -5.28 0.69
C HIS A 158 13.35 -6.50 0.42
N LEU A 159 12.78 -6.60 -0.78
CA LEU A 159 11.92 -7.70 -1.17
C LEU A 159 12.74 -8.84 -1.78
N LYS A 160 12.40 -10.07 -1.41
CA LYS A 160 12.84 -11.28 -2.09
C LYS A 160 12.09 -11.35 -3.42
N LEU A 161 12.79 -11.07 -4.53
CA LEU A 161 12.26 -11.09 -5.90
C LEU A 161 12.08 -12.53 -6.42
N SER A 162 11.29 -13.34 -5.71
CA SER A 162 11.01 -14.72 -6.04
C SER A 162 9.51 -15.00 -5.97
N PRO A 163 8.92 -15.67 -6.97
CA PRO A 163 7.51 -16.03 -6.97
C PRO A 163 7.18 -17.17 -5.97
N LEU A 164 8.20 -17.86 -5.47
CA LEU A 164 8.05 -18.98 -4.53
C LEU A 164 8.08 -18.54 -3.06
N VAL A 165 8.35 -17.25 -2.81
CA VAL A 165 8.55 -16.73 -1.46
C VAL A 165 7.54 -15.62 -1.20
N SER A 166 6.85 -15.70 -0.07
CA SER A 166 6.03 -14.60 0.43
C SER A 166 6.90 -13.62 1.20
N ASN A 167 6.70 -12.33 0.96
CA ASN A 167 7.36 -11.24 1.67
C ASN A 167 6.40 -10.68 2.74
N SER A 168 6.83 -10.71 3.99
CA SER A 168 6.12 -10.13 5.13
C SER A 168 6.50 -8.67 5.31
N ILE A 169 5.51 -7.79 5.26
CA ILE A 169 5.64 -6.34 5.38
C ILE A 169 4.94 -5.92 6.67
N ILE A 170 5.72 -5.46 7.65
CA ILE A 170 5.22 -5.01 8.94
C ILE A 170 5.30 -3.49 9.00
N VAL A 171 4.17 -2.85 9.24
CA VAL A 171 4.05 -1.41 9.39
C VAL A 171 3.78 -1.11 10.87
N ASN A 172 4.66 -0.32 11.48
CA ASN A 172 4.49 0.20 12.83
C ASN A 172 4.30 1.72 12.81
N TRP A 173 3.40 2.23 13.64
CA TRP A 173 3.14 3.66 13.75
C TRP A 173 2.64 4.04 15.14
N ILE A 174 2.78 5.30 15.53
CA ILE A 174 2.20 5.84 16.76
C ILE A 174 0.72 6.10 16.50
N PRO A 175 -0.20 5.52 17.29
CA PRO A 175 -1.62 5.82 17.16
C PRO A 175 -1.89 7.28 17.47
N ASP A 176 -2.72 7.90 16.63
CA ASP A 176 -3.30 9.21 16.87
C ASP A 176 -4.80 9.16 16.54
N GLU A 177 -5.47 10.31 16.51
CA GLU A 177 -6.90 10.41 16.22
C GLU A 177 -7.23 10.14 14.73
N LYS A 178 -6.23 9.88 13.89
CA LYS A 178 -6.40 9.72 12.44
C LYS A 178 -6.37 8.27 12.03
N ASN A 179 -7.13 8.00 10.97
CA ASN A 179 -7.07 6.73 10.27
C ASN A 179 -6.09 6.82 9.11
N TYR A 180 -5.37 5.74 8.84
CA TYR A 180 -4.37 5.66 7.78
C TYR A 180 -4.68 4.48 6.87
N ALA A 181 -4.44 4.65 5.57
CA ALA A 181 -4.54 3.56 4.60
C ALA A 181 -3.18 3.31 3.95
N PHE A 182 -2.80 2.04 3.88
CA PHE A 182 -1.61 1.53 3.23
C PHE A 182 -1.96 1.00 1.84
N ALA A 183 -1.11 1.29 0.86
CA ALA A 183 -1.19 0.72 -0.48
C ALA A 183 0.21 0.41 -1.00
N MET A 184 0.30 -0.54 -1.92
CA MET A 184 1.54 -0.93 -2.58
C MET A 184 1.31 -1.08 -4.08
N PHE A 185 2.25 -0.57 -4.86
CA PHE A 185 2.16 -0.52 -6.32
C PHE A 185 3.47 -1.02 -6.95
N ILE A 186 3.38 -1.57 -8.16
CA ILE A 186 4.53 -1.60 -9.07
C ILE A 186 4.46 -0.34 -9.91
N VAL A 187 5.55 0.43 -9.89
CA VAL A 187 5.69 1.65 -10.67
C VAL A 187 6.89 1.57 -11.59
N LYS A 188 6.83 2.30 -12.70
CA LYS A 188 7.96 2.53 -13.58
C LYS A 188 8.52 3.93 -13.34
N GLU A 189 9.81 4.01 -13.02
CA GLU A 189 10.53 5.29 -12.93
C GLU A 189 10.65 5.91 -14.33
N LEU A 190 10.30 7.19 -14.44
CA LEU A 190 10.36 7.97 -15.67
C LEU A 190 11.56 8.92 -15.64
N ASN A 191 12.43 8.79 -16.62
CA ASN A 191 13.55 9.72 -16.78
C ASN A 191 13.05 11.12 -17.16
N ALA A 192 13.81 12.16 -16.77
CA ALA A 192 13.47 13.56 -17.05
C ALA A 192 13.16 13.82 -18.54
N ASN A 193 13.90 13.17 -19.46
CA ASN A 193 13.67 13.25 -20.90
C ASN A 193 12.29 12.71 -21.32
N THR A 194 11.80 11.67 -20.65
CA THR A 194 10.46 11.11 -20.88
C THR A 194 9.38 12.06 -20.37
N LEU A 195 9.63 12.77 -19.27
CA LEU A 195 8.72 13.78 -18.74
C LEU A 195 8.63 15.01 -19.64
N ILE A 196 9.76 15.51 -20.12
CA ILE A 196 9.81 16.62 -21.08
C ILE A 196 9.02 16.24 -22.35
N LYS A 197 9.19 15.01 -22.86
CA LYS A 197 8.41 14.49 -23.99
C LYS A 197 6.92 14.34 -23.69
N LYS A 198 6.52 13.91 -22.48
CA LYS A 198 5.10 13.86 -22.06
C LYS A 198 4.50 15.28 -21.99
N THR A 199 5.21 16.23 -21.40
CA THR A 199 4.78 17.64 -21.29
C THR A 199 4.70 18.32 -22.65
N SER A 200 5.66 18.10 -23.55
CA SER A 200 5.62 18.67 -24.91
C SER A 200 4.46 18.11 -25.73
N ARG A 201 4.22 16.79 -25.67
CA ARG A 201 3.07 16.16 -26.34
C ARG A 201 1.71 16.64 -25.80
N LYS A 202 1.61 16.92 -24.50
CA LYS A 202 0.37 17.45 -23.90
C LYS A 202 0.09 18.87 -24.42
N ARG A 203 1.13 19.72 -24.48
CA ARG A 203 1.06 21.08 -25.04
C ARG A 203 0.69 21.10 -26.54
N SER A 204 1.18 20.14 -27.33
CA SER A 204 0.83 20.02 -28.76
C SER A 204 -0.62 19.56 -29.01
N LYS A 205 -1.25 18.86 -28.06
CA LYS A 205 -2.66 18.44 -28.15
C LYS A 205 -3.64 19.50 -27.67
N GLU A 206 -3.17 20.45 -26.87
CA GLU A 206 -3.94 21.61 -26.42
C GLU A 206 -4.04 22.63 -27.56
N PHE A 207 -2.92 22.90 -28.25
CA PHE A 207 -2.86 23.79 -29.42
C PHE A 207 -3.66 23.33 -30.66
N ARG A 208 -4.16 22.08 -30.66
CA ARG A 208 -5.00 21.53 -31.75
C ARG A 208 -6.49 21.52 -31.43
N ARG A 209 -6.89 21.91 -30.22
CA ARG A 209 -8.31 22.04 -29.84
C ARG A 209 -8.82 23.49 -29.94
N ASP A 210 -7.91 24.44 -30.18
CA ASP A 210 -8.22 25.87 -30.30
C ASP A 210 -8.18 26.38 -31.75
N ASN A 211 -8.13 25.48 -32.74
CA ASN A 211 -8.22 25.78 -34.18
C ASN A 211 -9.34 24.99 -34.85
#